data_AF-G5R114-F1
#
_entry.id   AF-G5R114-F1
#
_cell.length_a   1.000
_cell.length_b   1.000
_cell.length_c   1.000
_cell.angle_alpha   90.00
_cell.angle_beta   90.00
_cell.angle_gamma   90.00
#
_symmetry.space_group_name_H-M   'P 1'
#
loop_
_entity.id
_entity.type
_entity.pdbx_description
1 polymer ?
#
loop_
_entity_poly.entity_id
_entity_poly.type
_entity_poly.pdbx_seq_one_letter_code
_entity_poly.pdbx_strand_id
1 'polypeptide(L)'
;PVNRGRACLRLKRCAGACCGQETPQAHFLRLQASLERLRVVCWPWKGAIALKESRPQMTQFHIINNWLWLGAVPSLDEAATLVRTPAGFDQDGYKILCKPLMSGQYEIIELHTDCRQS
;
A
#
# COMPACT_ATOMS: atom_id res chain seq x y z
N PRO A 1 -16.37 -22.76 30.01
CA PRO A 1 -14.95 -23.13 29.78
C PRO A 1 -14.41 -22.48 28.48
N VAL A 2 -13.45 -21.56 28.62
CA VAL A 2 -12.78 -20.93 27.46
C VAL A 2 -11.90 -21.99 26.80
N ASN A 3 -12.30 -22.48 25.63
CA ASN A 3 -11.51 -23.40 24.81
C ASN A 3 -10.28 -22.67 24.24
N ARG A 4 -9.21 -22.56 25.05
CA ARG A 4 -7.88 -22.19 24.59
C ARG A 4 -7.31 -23.39 23.81
N GLY A 5 -6.99 -23.22 22.52
CA GLY A 5 -6.28 -24.25 21.76
C GLY A 5 -7.11 -25.10 20.78
N ARG A 6 -8.06 -24.51 20.02
CA ARG A 6 -8.46 -25.17 18.76
C ARG A 6 -7.28 -25.10 17.80
N ALA A 7 -6.53 -26.19 17.79
CA ALA A 7 -5.35 -26.36 16.98
C ALA A 7 -5.62 -26.14 15.49
N CYS A 8 -4.64 -25.57 14.79
CA CYS A 8 -4.54 -25.59 13.33
C CYS A 8 -4.30 -27.02 12.80
N LEU A 9 -4.84 -28.04 13.49
CA LEU A 9 -4.34 -29.42 13.64
C LEU A 9 -4.21 -30.17 12.32
N ARG A 10 -4.93 -29.76 11.28
CA ARG A 10 -4.91 -30.43 9.97
C ARG A 10 -3.88 -29.86 8.99
N LEU A 11 -3.32 -28.68 9.25
CA LEU A 11 -2.44 -27.99 8.30
C LEU A 11 -0.98 -27.90 8.76
N LYS A 12 -0.66 -28.25 10.03
CA LYS A 12 0.68 -28.14 10.65
C LYS A 12 1.36 -26.76 10.46
N ARG A 13 0.61 -25.70 10.15
CA ARG A 13 1.13 -24.36 9.81
C ARG A 13 1.69 -23.58 11.00
N CYS A 14 1.31 -23.93 12.22
CA CYS A 14 1.74 -23.25 13.45
C CYS A 14 2.97 -23.88 14.11
N ALA A 15 3.67 -24.82 13.44
CA ALA A 15 4.82 -25.53 13.98
C ALA A 15 4.59 -26.22 15.35
N GLY A 16 3.33 -26.46 15.71
CA GLY A 16 2.96 -27.09 16.99
C GLY A 16 2.80 -26.13 18.18
N ALA A 17 2.74 -24.82 17.96
CA ALA A 17 2.38 -23.85 19.00
C ALA A 17 1.02 -24.14 19.66
N CYS A 18 0.07 -24.71 18.92
CA CYS A 18 -1.24 -25.06 19.44
C CYS A 18 -1.27 -26.28 20.37
N CYS A 19 -0.22 -27.10 20.37
CA CYS A 19 -0.09 -28.30 21.21
C CYS A 19 1.15 -28.23 22.12
N GLY A 20 1.72 -27.03 22.32
CA GLY A 20 2.83 -26.78 23.22
C GLY A 20 4.21 -27.23 22.72
N GLN A 21 4.34 -27.64 21.46
CA GLN A 21 5.62 -28.04 20.86
C GLN A 21 6.51 -26.82 20.52
N GLU A 22 5.87 -25.68 20.25
CA GLU A 22 6.54 -24.37 20.12
C GLU A 22 5.98 -23.47 21.22
N THR A 23 6.84 -22.68 21.87
CA THR A 23 6.38 -21.72 22.88
C THR A 23 5.60 -20.58 22.21
N PRO A 24 4.61 -19.96 22.89
CA PRO A 24 3.89 -18.81 22.34
C PRO A 24 4.82 -17.67 21.89
N GLN A 25 5.91 -17.44 22.61
CA GLN A 25 6.91 -16.43 22.30
C GLN A 25 7.69 -16.76 21.02
N ALA A 26 8.15 -18.01 20.87
CA ALA A 26 8.84 -18.45 19.65
C ALA A 26 7.90 -18.35 18.43
N HIS A 27 6.65 -18.78 18.58
CA HIS A 27 5.62 -18.63 17.55
C HIS A 27 5.40 -17.16 17.16
N PHE A 28 5.26 -16.27 18.15
CA PHE A 28 5.06 -14.84 17.93
C PHE A 28 6.24 -14.21 17.18
N LEU A 29 7.48 -14.52 17.58
CA LEU A 29 8.67 -14.00 16.90
C LEU A 29 8.76 -14.48 15.44
N ARG A 30 8.47 -15.76 15.18
CA ARG A 30 8.44 -16.32 13.83
C ARG A 30 7.34 -15.68 12.96
N LEU A 31 6.17 -15.43 13.55
CA LEU A 31 5.08 -14.70 12.90
C LEU A 31 5.50 -13.26 12.59
N GLN A 32 6.07 -12.54 13.55
CA GLN A 32 6.53 -11.16 13.37
C GLN A 32 7.61 -11.07 12.28
N ALA A 33 8.62 -11.93 12.31
CA ALA A 33 9.65 -11.99 11.27
C ALA A 33 9.06 -12.27 9.88
N SER A 34 7.99 -13.06 9.81
CA SER A 34 7.29 -13.34 8.55
C SER A 34 6.47 -12.16 8.05
N LEU A 35 5.77 -11.46 8.94
CA LEU A 35 5.00 -10.25 8.63
C LEU A 35 5.90 -9.08 8.24
N GLU A 36 7.07 -8.96 8.85
CA GLU A 36 8.05 -7.92 8.54
C GLU A 36 8.51 -7.97 7.07
N ARG A 37 8.62 -9.17 6.50
CA ARG A 37 8.94 -9.35 5.07
C ARG A 37 7.81 -8.91 4.14
N LEU A 38 6.58 -8.80 4.65
CA LEU A 38 5.40 -8.34 3.91
C LEU A 38 5.10 -6.87 4.19
N ARG A 39 5.94 -6.17 4.96
CA ARG A 39 5.70 -4.79 5.35
C ARG A 39 5.69 -3.88 4.12
N VAL A 40 4.58 -3.18 3.96
CA VAL A 40 4.36 -2.20 2.90
C VAL A 40 4.71 -0.81 3.44
N VAL A 41 5.29 0.04 2.60
CA VAL A 41 5.49 1.46 2.94
C VAL A 41 4.13 2.14 3.06
N CYS A 42 3.88 2.79 4.20
CA CYS A 42 2.68 3.60 4.35
C CYS A 42 2.67 4.71 3.30
N TRP A 43 1.51 5.00 2.72
CA TRP A 43 1.36 6.10 1.77
C TRP A 43 1.86 7.41 2.42
N PRO A 44 2.94 8.03 1.91
CA PRO A 44 3.63 9.11 2.61
C PRO A 44 2.99 10.49 2.39
N TRP A 45 2.04 10.61 1.47
CA TRP A 45 1.34 11.85 1.15
C TRP A 45 -0.02 11.93 1.83
N LYS A 46 -0.52 13.16 2.04
CA LYS A 46 -1.83 13.37 2.69
C LYS A 46 -3.02 13.01 1.82
N GLY A 47 -2.83 12.92 0.51
CA GLY A 47 -3.88 12.64 -0.46
C GLY A 47 -3.32 12.07 -1.76
N ALA A 48 -4.07 12.26 -2.85
CA ALA A 48 -3.63 11.88 -4.18
C ALA A 48 -2.40 12.69 -4.62
N ILE A 49 -1.58 12.09 -5.47
CA ILE A 49 -0.45 12.74 -6.12
C ILE A 49 -0.58 12.63 -7.63
N ALA A 50 0.06 13.54 -8.34
CA ALA A 50 0.35 13.43 -9.76
C ALA A 50 1.84 13.13 -9.94
N LEU A 51 2.16 12.01 -10.58
CA LEU A 51 3.51 11.71 -11.06
C LEU A 51 3.63 12.20 -12.50
N LYS A 52 4.56 13.12 -12.74
CA LYS A 52 4.79 13.68 -14.08
C LYS A 52 5.75 12.80 -14.86
N GLU A 53 5.31 12.34 -16.02
CA GLU A 53 6.13 11.68 -17.02
C GLU A 53 6.26 12.61 -18.24
N SER A 54 7.47 13.07 -18.54
CA SER A 54 7.73 13.95 -19.68
C SER A 54 8.65 13.27 -20.69
N ARG A 55 8.23 13.27 -21.95
CA ARG A 55 9.01 12.84 -23.12
C ARG A 55 9.02 13.98 -24.14
N PRO A 56 9.97 14.02 -25.10
CA PRO A 56 10.10 15.16 -26.02
C PRO A 56 8.83 15.52 -26.80
N GLN A 57 7.91 14.57 -26.99
CA GLN A 57 6.66 14.77 -27.73
C GLN A 57 5.42 14.95 -26.84
N MET A 58 5.49 14.62 -25.55
CA MET A 58 4.29 14.49 -24.71
C MET A 58 4.64 14.51 -23.22
N THR A 59 3.81 15.21 -22.43
CA THR A 59 3.82 15.13 -20.97
C THR A 59 2.50 14.54 -20.49
N GLN A 60 2.56 13.65 -19.50
CA GLN A 60 1.41 13.03 -18.85
C GLN A 60 1.56 13.11 -17.34
N PHE A 61 0.44 13.24 -16.65
CA PHE A 61 0.35 13.20 -15.20
C PHE A 61 -0.42 11.95 -14.80
N HIS A 62 0.27 11.01 -14.17
CA HIS A 62 -0.32 9.79 -13.62
C HIS A 62 -0.86 10.08 -12.23
N ILE A 63 -2.17 9.98 -12.05
CA ILE A 63 -2.84 10.27 -10.79
C ILE A 63 -2.84 8.99 -9.95
N ILE A 64 -2.28 9.08 -8.76
CA ILE A 64 -2.10 7.94 -7.85
C ILE A 64 -2.58 8.34 -6.48
N ASN A 65 -3.35 7.48 -5.83
CA ASN A 65 -3.76 7.68 -4.44
C ASN A 65 -3.71 6.35 -3.69
N ASN A 66 -3.06 6.31 -2.52
CA ASN A 66 -2.98 5.10 -1.69
C ASN A 66 -2.48 3.85 -2.46
N TRP A 67 -1.43 4.01 -3.27
CA TRP A 67 -0.86 2.97 -4.15
C TRP A 67 -1.77 2.50 -5.31
N LEU A 68 -2.95 3.11 -5.48
CA LEU A 68 -3.87 2.86 -6.58
C LEU A 68 -3.64 3.88 -7.70
N TRP A 69 -3.39 3.41 -8.91
CA TRP A 69 -3.37 4.25 -10.11
C TRP A 69 -4.81 4.54 -10.57
N LEU A 70 -5.17 5.82 -10.62
CA LEU A 70 -6.52 6.27 -10.97
C LEU A 70 -6.65 6.62 -12.46
N GLY A 71 -5.53 6.87 -13.14
CA GLY A 71 -5.49 7.19 -14.57
C GLY A 71 -4.36 8.16 -14.92
N ALA A 72 -4.28 8.54 -16.19
CA ALA A 72 -3.34 9.53 -16.70
C ALA A 72 -4.11 10.68 -17.36
N VAL A 73 -3.64 11.91 -17.15
CA VAL A 73 -4.21 13.13 -17.73
C VAL A 73 -3.11 13.99 -18.38
N PRO A 74 -3.43 14.74 -19.46
CA PRO A 74 -2.46 15.63 -20.10
C PRO A 74 -2.21 16.92 -19.30
N SER A 75 -3.14 17.32 -18.44
CA SER A 75 -3.05 18.52 -17.59
C SER A 75 -3.51 18.22 -16.17
N LEU A 76 -2.92 18.91 -15.19
CA LEU A 76 -3.30 18.81 -13.77
C LEU A 76 -4.75 19.25 -13.51
N ASP A 77 -5.30 20.15 -14.33
CA ASP A 77 -6.68 20.61 -14.19
C ASP A 77 -7.70 19.48 -14.35
N GLU A 78 -7.36 18.44 -15.14
CA GLU A 78 -8.21 17.27 -15.36
C GLU A 78 -8.10 16.24 -14.22
N ALA A 79 -7.07 16.34 -13.37
CA ALA A 79 -6.80 15.37 -12.30
C ALA A 79 -7.93 15.30 -11.26
N ALA A 80 -8.62 16.42 -11.02
CA ALA A 80 -9.73 16.50 -10.06
C ALA A 80 -10.88 15.54 -10.39
N THR A 81 -11.05 15.15 -11.66
CA THR A 81 -12.07 14.19 -12.08
C THR A 81 -11.77 12.77 -11.59
N LEU A 82 -10.48 12.40 -11.48
CA LEU A 82 -10.03 11.06 -11.10
C LEU A 82 -9.97 10.86 -9.58
N VAL A 83 -9.72 11.93 -8.81
CA VAL A 83 -9.56 11.90 -7.34
C VAL A 83 -10.87 11.59 -6.60
N ARG A 84 -12.04 11.67 -7.26
CA ARG A 84 -13.37 11.42 -6.65
C ARG A 84 -13.63 9.96 -6.27
N THR A 85 -12.84 9.02 -6.78
CA THR A 85 -12.96 7.60 -6.45
C THR A 85 -12.35 7.31 -5.08
N PRO A 86 -13.06 6.64 -4.14
CA PRO A 86 -12.47 6.25 -2.87
C PRO A 86 -11.26 5.33 -3.11
N ALA A 87 -10.08 5.79 -2.71
CA ALA A 87 -8.83 5.11 -2.99
C ALA A 87 -8.58 3.98 -1.97
N GLY A 88 -8.91 2.75 -2.37
CA GLY A 88 -8.44 1.55 -1.69
C GLY A 88 -6.95 1.31 -1.91
N PHE A 89 -6.37 0.45 -1.08
CA PHE A 89 -5.00 -0.04 -1.29
C PHE A 89 -4.98 -1.06 -2.44
N ASP A 90 -4.04 -0.90 -3.38
CA ASP A 90 -3.75 -1.90 -4.42
C ASP A 90 -2.35 -2.50 -4.22
N GLN A 91 -2.30 -3.83 -4.06
CA GLN A 91 -1.05 -4.56 -3.84
C GLN A 91 -0.16 -4.57 -5.08
N ASP A 92 -0.74 -4.72 -6.27
CA ASP A 92 0.03 -4.78 -7.50
C ASP A 92 0.49 -3.37 -7.90
N GLY A 93 -0.38 -2.37 -7.73
CA GLY A 93 -0.01 -0.96 -7.74
C GLY A 93 1.17 -0.64 -6.82
N TYR A 94 1.18 -1.10 -5.57
CA TYR A 94 2.33 -0.92 -4.66
C TYR A 94 3.63 -1.52 -5.23
N LYS A 95 3.60 -2.76 -5.74
CA LYS A 95 4.81 -3.41 -6.29
C LYS A 95 5.40 -2.63 -7.47
N ILE A 96 4.56 -2.03 -8.29
CA ILE A 96 4.96 -1.26 -9.47
C ILE A 96 5.43 0.14 -9.06
N LEU A 97 4.68 0.81 -8.19
CA LEU A 97 4.82 2.24 -7.91
C LEU A 97 5.77 2.55 -6.76
N CYS A 98 5.99 1.64 -5.82
CA CYS A 98 6.84 1.91 -4.64
C CYS A 98 8.25 2.35 -5.04
N LYS A 99 8.91 1.63 -5.95
CA LYS A 99 10.27 1.96 -6.37
C LYS A 99 10.36 3.33 -7.07
N PRO A 100 9.60 3.62 -8.15
CA PRO A 100 9.70 4.91 -8.83
C PRO A 100 9.34 6.07 -7.91
N LEU A 101 8.29 5.93 -7.10
CA LEU A 101 7.84 6.97 -6.18
C LEU A 101 8.85 7.27 -5.06
N MET A 102 9.52 6.24 -4.52
CA MET A 102 10.51 6.42 -3.45
C MET A 102 11.91 6.78 -3.97
N SER A 103 12.16 6.64 -5.27
CA SER A 103 13.48 6.87 -5.87
C SER A 103 13.88 8.34 -5.99
N GLY A 104 12.92 9.27 -5.93
CA GLY A 104 13.15 10.70 -6.18
C GLY A 104 13.49 11.05 -7.64
N GLN A 105 13.37 10.10 -8.57
CA GLN A 105 13.70 10.30 -10.00
C GLN A 105 12.61 11.01 -10.79
N TYR A 106 11.39 11.05 -10.25
CA TYR A 106 10.22 11.62 -10.91
C TYR A 106 9.73 12.84 -10.14
N GLU A 107 9.22 13.82 -10.88
CA GLU A 107 8.56 14.99 -10.29
C GLU A 107 7.17 14.56 -9.79
N ILE A 108 6.96 14.72 -8.48
CA ILE A 108 5.72 14.38 -7.79
C ILE A 108 5.06 15.67 -7.31
N ILE A 109 3.77 15.80 -7.60
CA ILE A 109 2.96 16.96 -7.21
C ILE A 109 1.83 16.46 -6.31
N GLU A 110 1.78 16.93 -5.07
CA GLU A 110 0.66 16.63 -4.17
C GLU A 110 -0.60 17.35 -4.63
N LEU A 111 -1.68 16.60 -4.83
CA LEU A 111 -2.99 17.14 -5.13
C LEU A 111 -3.66 17.45 -3.80
N HIS A 112 -3.51 18.69 -3.32
CA HIS A 112 -4.24 19.14 -2.14
C HIS A 112 -5.72 19.24 -2.47
N THR A 113 -6.49 18.25 -2.05
CA THR A 113 -7.91 18.46 -1.83
C THR A 113 -8.01 19.27 -0.55
N ASP A 114 -8.38 20.55 -0.63
CA ASP A 114 -8.69 21.34 0.55
C ASP A 114 -9.78 20.63 1.36
N CYS A 115 -9.36 19.91 2.40
CA CYS A 115 -10.26 19.46 3.45
C CYS A 115 -10.49 20.65 4.38
N ARG A 116 -11.33 21.60 3.93
CA ARG A 116 -12.02 22.57 4.80
C ARG A 116 -13.17 23.25 4.07
N GLN A 117 -14.35 22.66 4.23
CA GLN A 117 -15.71 23.23 4.30
C GLN A 117 -16.60 21.99 4.13
N SER A 118 -17.09 21.37 5.20
CA SER A 118 -17.98 21.91 6.24
C SER A 118 -18.10 20.92 7.39
#